data_AF-A0A6M0SX09-F1
#
_entry.id   AF-A0A6M0SX09-F1
#
_cell.length_a   1.000
_cell.length_b   1.000
_cell.length_c   1.000
_cell.angle_alpha   90.00
_cell.angle_beta   90.00
_cell.angle_gamma   90.00
#
_symmetry.space_group_name_H-M   'P 1'
#
loop_
_entity.id
_entity.type
_entity.pdbx_description
1 polymer ?
#
loop_
_entity_poly.entity_id
_entity_poly.type
_entity_poly.pdbx_seq_one_letter_code
_entity_poly.pdbx_strand_id
1 'polypeptide(L)'
;MIEINLELYDFLKEHETHLYHNEGEPEKVEAITFVDFDELTEFQNAVGIGYFESDNPMEVFFMRGYICIQLNDIFEYQGNCIKDYKNCFEEDYDDFKSILEEEE
;
A
#
# COMPACT_ATOMS: atom_id res chain seq x y z
N MET A 1 -14.32 -13.99 6.88
CA MET A 1 -13.26 -13.26 7.59
C MET A 1 -12.25 -12.93 6.52
N ILE A 2 -12.10 -11.64 6.24
CA ILE A 2 -10.95 -11.16 5.47
C ILE A 2 -9.75 -11.33 6.42
N GLU A 3 -8.73 -12.05 5.97
CA GLU A 3 -7.54 -12.34 6.78
C GLU A 3 -6.47 -11.34 6.35
N ILE A 4 -6.25 -10.32 7.18
CA ILE A 4 -5.23 -9.30 6.95
C ILE A 4 -3.86 -9.98 6.96
N ASN A 5 -3.00 -9.66 5.98
CA ASN A 5 -1.61 -10.10 5.99
C ASN A 5 -0.87 -9.36 7.11
N LEU A 6 -0.60 -10.07 8.20
CA LEU A 6 0.03 -9.50 9.38
C LEU A 6 1.48 -9.07 9.12
N GLU A 7 2.22 -9.80 8.28
CA GLU A 7 3.61 -9.43 7.96
C GLU A 7 3.67 -8.11 7.19
N LEU A 8 2.78 -7.94 6.21
CA LEU A 8 2.63 -6.67 5.50
C LEU A 8 2.14 -5.56 6.43
N TYR A 9 1.18 -5.85 7.30
CA TYR A 9 0.66 -4.86 8.26
C TYR A 9 1.76 -4.35 9.20
N ASP A 10 2.54 -5.26 9.78
CA ASP A 10 3.63 -4.92 10.70
C ASP A 10 4.72 -4.14 9.98
N PHE A 11 5.09 -4.55 8.76
CA PHE A 11 6.01 -3.78 7.91
C PHE A 11 5.50 -2.36 7.69
N LEU A 12 4.26 -2.18 7.20
CA LEU A 12 3.71 -0.86 6.90
C LEU A 12 3.60 0.04 8.14
N LYS A 13 3.35 -0.53 9.33
CA LYS A 13 3.30 0.22 10.59
C LYS A 13 4.65 0.83 11.02
N GLU A 14 5.75 0.26 10.54
CA GLU A 14 7.11 0.73 10.85
C GLU A 14 7.68 1.68 9.78
N HIS A 15 6.98 1.86 8.65
CA HIS A 15 7.45 2.62 7.50
C HIS A 15 6.59 3.85 7.22
N GLU A 16 7.14 4.80 6.47
CA GLU A 16 6.38 5.95 5.97
C GLU A 16 5.36 5.47 4.94
N THR A 17 4.09 5.82 5.17
CA THR A 17 2.98 5.50 4.27
C THR A 17 2.07 6.70 4.11
N HIS A 18 1.51 6.84 2.92
CA HIS A 18 0.66 7.97 2.58
C HIS A 18 -0.51 7.57 1.69
N LEU A 19 -1.59 8.35 1.79
CA LEU A 19 -2.74 8.27 0.89
C LEU A 19 -2.75 9.49 -0.03
N TYR A 20 -2.96 9.25 -1.32
CA TYR A 20 -3.03 10.29 -2.33
C TYR A 20 -4.28 10.14 -3.21
N HIS A 21 -4.67 11.24 -3.86
CA HIS A 21 -5.57 11.22 -5.00
C HIS A 21 -4.76 11.41 -6.27
N ASN A 22 -5.18 10.75 -7.34
CA ASN A 22 -4.73 11.13 -8.67
C ASN A 22 -5.48 12.41 -9.08
N GLU A 23 -4.77 13.45 -9.52
CA GLU A 23 -5.40 14.71 -9.97
C GLU A 23 -6.43 14.50 -11.10
N GLY A 24 -6.29 13.43 -11.88
CA GLY A 24 -7.24 13.05 -12.94
C GLY A 24 -8.40 12.17 -12.47
N GLU A 25 -8.31 11.55 -11.29
CA GLU A 25 -9.28 10.60 -10.75
C GLU A 25 -9.42 10.82 -9.23
N PRO A 26 -10.10 11.92 -8.79
CA PRO A 26 -10.18 12.29 -7.38
C PRO A 26 -10.96 11.30 -6.50
N GLU A 27 -11.74 10.41 -7.13
CA GLU A 27 -12.45 9.33 -6.46
C GLU A 27 -11.55 8.12 -6.18
N LYS A 28 -10.38 8.04 -6.82
CA LYS A 28 -9.42 6.96 -6.64
C LYS A 28 -8.35 7.35 -5.62
N VAL A 29 -8.39 6.68 -4.48
CA VAL A 29 -7.38 6.83 -3.41
C VAL A 29 -6.27 5.80 -3.62
N GLU A 30 -5.04 6.27 -3.71
CA GLU A 30 -3.84 5.45 -3.87
C GLU A 30 -3.08 5.39 -2.55
N ALA A 31 -2.80 4.17 -2.09
CA ALA A 31 -1.96 3.93 -0.92
C ALA A 31 -0.52 3.70 -1.36
N ILE A 32 0.42 4.44 -0.78
CA ILE A 32 1.85 4.38 -1.12
C ILE A 32 2.66 4.13 0.14
N THR A 33 3.66 3.24 0.06
CA THR A 33 4.70 3.08 1.09
C THR A 33 6.06 3.49 0.54
N PHE A 34 6.91 4.03 1.41
CA PHE A 34 8.28 4.44 1.12
C PHE A 34 9.22 3.41 1.73
N VAL A 35 9.94 2.69 0.87
CA VAL A 35 10.82 1.58 1.26
C VAL A 35 12.26 1.94 0.93
N ASP A 36 13.17 1.80 1.89
CA ASP A 36 14.60 1.96 1.61
C ASP A 36 15.12 0.79 0.75
N PHE A 37 16.14 1.05 -0.06
CA PHE A 37 16.63 0.07 -1.04
C PHE A 37 17.14 -1.22 -0.39
N ASP A 38 17.72 -1.12 0.80
CA ASP A 38 18.20 -2.26 1.59
C ASP A 38 17.08 -3.07 2.26
N GLU A 39 15.89 -2.48 2.42
CA GLU A 39 14.71 -3.12 3.02
C GLU A 39 13.80 -3.80 1.98
N LEU A 40 14.10 -3.67 0.68
CA LEU A 40 13.31 -4.30 -0.39
C LEU A 40 13.11 -5.81 -0.21
N THR A 41 14.11 -6.51 0.33
CA THR A 41 13.99 -7.96 0.57
C THR A 41 13.00 -8.25 1.69
N GLU A 42 12.93 -7.38 2.71
CA GLU A 42 12.00 -7.51 3.83
C GLU A 42 10.57 -7.21 3.36
N PHE A 43 10.40 -6.15 2.56
CA PHE A 43 9.13 -5.86 1.90
C PHE A 43 8.65 -7.02 1.01
N GLN A 44 9.55 -7.59 0.20
CA GLN A 44 9.23 -8.75 -0.64
C GLN A 44 8.76 -9.95 0.19
N ASN A 45 9.40 -10.20 1.34
CA ASN A 45 9.00 -11.30 2.21
C ASN A 45 7.61 -11.05 2.80
N ALA A 46 7.33 -9.83 3.25
CA ALA A 46 6.05 -9.45 3.84
C ALA A 46 4.88 -9.52 2.83
N VAL A 47 5.13 -9.12 1.58
CA VAL A 47 4.13 -9.15 0.50
C VAL A 47 3.97 -10.55 -0.11
N GLY A 48 5.08 -11.28 -0.22
CA GLY A 48 5.18 -12.56 -0.91
C GLY A 48 5.86 -12.44 -2.28
N ILE A 49 6.60 -13.48 -2.66
CA ILE A 49 7.46 -13.46 -3.85
C ILE A 49 6.69 -13.40 -5.18
N GLY A 50 5.41 -13.81 -5.20
CA GLY A 50 4.59 -13.87 -6.41
C GLY A 50 4.32 -12.49 -7.06
N TYR A 51 4.44 -11.41 -6.29
CA TYR A 51 4.25 -10.04 -6.76
C TYR A 51 5.44 -9.47 -7.54
N PHE A 52 6.58 -10.15 -7.47
CA PHE A 52 7.82 -9.74 -8.12
C PHE A 52 8.17 -10.66 -9.30
N GLU A 53 7.21 -11.48 -9.74
CA GLU A 53 7.36 -12.31 -10.94
C GLU A 53 7.28 -11.45 -12.22
N SER A 54 8.02 -11.86 -13.26
CA SER A 54 8.15 -11.10 -14.51
C SER A 54 6.83 -10.86 -15.24
N ASP A 55 5.83 -11.70 -14.99
CA ASP A 55 4.55 -11.68 -15.67
C ASP A 55 3.56 -10.68 -15.03
N ASN A 56 3.92 -10.09 -13.89
CA ASN A 56 3.17 -9.05 -13.20
C ASN A 56 4.08 -7.90 -12.75
N PRO A 57 4.56 -7.05 -13.68
CA PRO A 57 5.49 -5.98 -13.35
C PRO A 57 4.81 -4.92 -12.46
N MET A 58 5.41 -4.65 -11.31
CA MET A 58 4.99 -3.58 -10.41
C MET A 58 5.66 -2.26 -10.79
N GLU A 59 4.85 -1.21 -10.97
CA GLU A 59 5.38 0.14 -11.16
C GLU A 59 5.79 0.73 -9.82
N VAL A 60 6.97 1.35 -9.79
CA VAL A 60 7.53 1.99 -8.59
C VAL A 60 8.11 3.34 -8.96
N PHE A 61 8.07 4.29 -8.02
CA PHE A 61 8.68 5.61 -8.19
C PHE A 61 9.91 5.72 -7.29
N PHE A 62 10.98 6.32 -7.79
CA PHE A 62 12.15 6.61 -6.96
C PHE A 62 12.08 8.06 -6.47
N MET A 63 11.98 8.27 -5.16
CA MET A 63 11.83 9.59 -4.57
C MET A 63 12.71 9.75 -3.34
N ARG A 64 13.59 10.76 -3.36
CA ARG A 64 14.43 11.17 -2.21
C ARG A 64 15.27 10.05 -1.57
N GLY A 65 15.57 8.98 -2.29
CA GLY A 65 16.32 7.82 -1.77
C GLY A 65 15.46 6.58 -1.54
N TYR A 66 14.13 6.76 -1.49
CA TYR A 66 13.17 5.68 -1.29
C TYR A 66 12.64 5.13 -2.61
N ILE A 67 12.22 3.88 -2.55
CA ILE A 67 11.35 3.24 -3.53
C ILE A 67 9.92 3.38 -3.03
N CYS A 68 9.12 4.16 -3.74
CA CYS A 68 7.71 4.38 -3.45
C CYS A 68 6.89 3.33 -4.21
N ILE A 69 6.11 2.55 -3.47
CA ILE A 69 5.37 1.40 -3.99
C ILE A 69 3.88 1.62 -3.75
N GLN A 70 3.08 1.50 -4.80
CA GLN A 70 1.62 1.57 -4.73
C GLN A 70 1.07 0.23 -4.21
N LEU A 71 0.17 0.28 -3.22
CA LEU A 71 -0.26 -0.89 -2.44
C LEU A 71 -1.64 -1.44 -2.83
N ASN A 72 -2.47 -0.70 -3.60
CA ASN A 72 -3.86 -1.12 -3.84
C ASN A 72 -3.95 -2.51 -4.48
N ASP A 73 -3.14 -2.76 -5.51
CA ASP A 73 -3.13 -4.05 -6.22
C ASP A 73 -2.65 -5.19 -5.31
N ILE A 74 -1.72 -4.89 -4.39
CA ILE A 74 -1.25 -5.84 -3.38
C ILE A 74 -2.40 -6.21 -2.45
N PHE A 75 -3.13 -5.21 -1.95
CA PHE A 75 -4.29 -5.43 -1.08
C PHE A 75 -5.40 -6.21 -1.81
N GLU A 76 -5.78 -5.80 -3.01
CA GLU A 76 -6.85 -6.44 -3.79
C GLU A 76 -6.55 -7.91 -4.07
N TYR A 77 -5.30 -8.24 -4.44
CA TYR A 77 -4.89 -9.62 -4.66
C TYR A 77 -5.00 -10.49 -3.39
N GLN A 78 -4.78 -9.90 -2.22
CA GLN A 78 -4.96 -10.58 -0.92
C GLN A 78 -6.42 -10.59 -0.46
N GLY A 79 -7.36 -10.05 -1.26
CA GLY A 79 -8.77 -9.90 -0.87
C GLY A 79 -9.00 -8.83 0.21
N ASN A 80 -8.04 -7.91 0.35
CA ASN A 80 -8.08 -6.78 1.28
C ASN A 80 -8.27 -5.46 0.51
N CYS A 81 -8.50 -4.38 1.25
CA CYS A 81 -8.54 -3.01 0.73
C CYS A 81 -7.88 -2.03 1.72
N ILE A 82 -7.75 -0.76 1.36
CA ILE A 82 -7.05 0.26 2.18
C ILE A 82 -7.64 0.34 3.60
N LYS A 83 -8.97 0.28 3.75
CA LYS A 83 -9.65 0.36 5.06
C LYS A 83 -9.28 -0.78 6.01
N ASP A 84 -8.89 -1.94 5.48
CA ASP A 84 -8.41 -3.07 6.30
C ASP A 84 -7.04 -2.74 6.95
N TYR A 85 -6.25 -1.89 6.30
CA TYR A 85 -4.95 -1.40 6.76
C TYR A 85 -4.98 0.03 7.32
N LYS A 86 -6.17 0.58 7.62
CA LYS A 86 -6.36 2.00 8.01
C LYS A 86 -5.38 2.54 9.05
N ASN A 87 -4.97 1.70 9.99
CA ASN A 87 -4.06 2.11 11.06
C ASN A 87 -2.64 2.41 10.53
N CYS A 88 -2.24 1.88 9.38
CA CYS A 88 -0.96 2.21 8.76
C CYS A 88 -0.96 3.67 8.26
N PHE A 89 -2.14 4.19 7.88
CA PHE A 89 -2.32 5.49 7.26
C PHE A 89 -2.95 6.53 8.21
N GLU A 90 -2.74 6.43 9.52
CA GLU A 90 -3.44 7.26 10.53
C GLU A 90 -3.32 8.78 10.27
N GLU A 91 -2.23 9.25 9.66
CA GLU A 91 -2.03 10.67 9.35
C GLU A 91 -2.95 11.19 8.24
N ASP A 92 -3.27 10.35 7.26
CA ASP A 92 -4.02 10.74 6.06
C ASP A 92 -5.44 10.15 6.04
N TYR A 93 -5.72 9.08 6.80
CA TYR A 93 -6.95 8.30 6.67
C TYR A 93 -8.22 9.13 6.89
N ASP A 94 -8.20 10.04 7.86
CA ASP A 94 -9.37 10.89 8.16
C ASP A 94 -9.72 11.82 6.99
N ASP A 95 -8.74 12.28 6.21
CA ASP A 95 -8.96 13.13 5.05
C ASP A 95 -9.63 12.37 3.89
N PHE A 96 -9.38 11.06 3.78
CA PHE A 96 -9.91 10.19 2.72
C PHE A 96 -11.07 9.30 3.16
N LYS A 97 -11.44 9.36 4.44
CA LYS A 97 -12.42 8.44 5.06
C LYS A 97 -13.76 8.40 4.32
N SER A 98 -14.28 9.55 3.89
CA SER A 98 -15.56 9.61 3.17
C SER A 98 -15.51 8.83 1.86
N ILE A 99 -14.38 8.83 1.14
CA ILE A 99 -14.24 8.11 -0.11
C ILE A 99 -14.08 6.61 0.18
N LEU A 100 -13.23 6.25 1.14
CA LEU A 100 -12.90 4.87 1.47
C LEU A 100 -14.04 4.09 2.14
N GLU A 101 -14.99 4.78 2.80
CA GLU A 101 -16.13 4.17 3.48
C GLU A 101 -17.45 4.27 2.69
N GLU A 102 -17.49 5.01 1.57
CA GLU A 102 -18.68 5.11 0.71
C GLU A 102 -18.85 3.92 -0.26
N GLU A 103 -17.81 3.12 -0.51
CA GLU A 103 -17.86 1.97 -1.43
C GLU A 103 -18.55 0.69 -0.87
N GLU A 104 -19.60 0.81 -0.02
CA GLU A 104 -20.41 -0.34 0.47
C GLU A 104 -21.76 -0.53 -0.26
#